data_AF-A0A976PGN5-F1
#
_entry.id   AF-A0A976PGN5-F1
#
_cell.length_a   1.000
_cell.length_b   1.000
_cell.length_c   1.000
_cell.angle_alpha   90.00
_cell.angle_beta   90.00
_cell.angle_gamma   90.00
#
_symmetry.space_group_name_H-M   'P 1'
#
loop_
_entity.id
_entity.type
_entity.pdbx_description
1 polymer ?
#
loop_
_entity_poly.entity_id
_entity_poly.type
_entity_poly.pdbx_seq_one_letter_code
_entity_poly.pdbx_strand_id
1 'polypeptide(L)'
;MIIVQIATFLLLPALFIMGERRFKWMAFFGTVVWSYLAGILMAMLIPNFLNSEVTNRIVEVSVLLAVPLLLFSLDVRAWLSNTRTTIISFVLSLLSISISAAVFSFILRGNDSETWKMGGMLVGVYSGGTVNMSAIGKSLEISEEKFLLLNTADIIISSLYMFFVLMVAKRFLALFLPQFQGEKGEETEFCENLNINKREYGVAFGLALLVCGLSVGLTMLFMQKMFAPLILLLSTSLGIGFSFNSKIRENKASYKMGEYILYIFCVGLGSLCDLNQTISNAPHIFLFVSVTLVVAIVLHFIGAWLFKIDVDTALITNVAAVYGPAFVGPVARVLGNRQIVVSGLTCGLMGYAVGNYLGLGMAQLIRLLLQ
;
A
#
# COMPACT_ATOMS: atom_id res chain seq x y z
N MET A 1 17.74 -9.45 25.98
CA MET A 1 17.86 -9.23 24.53
C MET A 1 16.49 -9.09 23.86
N ILE A 2 15.57 -10.07 23.98
CA ILE A 2 14.22 -10.02 23.34
C ILE A 2 13.44 -8.72 23.64
N ILE A 3 13.33 -8.32 24.91
CA ILE A 3 12.59 -7.10 25.30
C ILE A 3 13.21 -5.85 24.65
N VAL A 4 14.54 -5.81 24.58
CA VAL A 4 15.28 -4.68 23.99
C VAL A 4 15.03 -4.64 22.49
N GLN A 5 15.06 -5.78 21.79
CA GLN A 5 14.73 -5.88 20.37
C GLN A 5 13.32 -5.37 20.06
N ILE A 6 12.32 -5.81 20.84
CA ILE A 6 10.93 -5.36 20.69
C ILE A 6 10.85 -3.84 20.91
N ALA A 7 11.49 -3.32 21.96
CA ALA A 7 11.53 -1.88 22.22
C ALA A 7 12.19 -1.10 21.08
N THR A 8 13.29 -1.62 20.51
CA THR A 8 13.96 -1.02 19.36
C THR A 8 13.03 -0.94 18.14
N PHE A 9 12.32 -2.02 17.82
CA PHE A 9 11.38 -2.04 16.69
C PHE A 9 10.20 -1.09 16.91
N LEU A 10 9.76 -0.92 18.16
CA LEU A 10 8.71 0.03 18.51
C LEU A 10 9.20 1.48 18.48
N LEU A 11 10.45 1.77 18.81
CA LEU A 11 10.96 3.14 18.94
C LEU A 11 11.53 3.71 17.64
N LEU A 12 12.14 2.88 16.79
CA LEU A 12 12.76 3.33 15.54
C LEU A 12 11.77 4.07 14.61
N PRO A 13 10.56 3.55 14.34
CA PRO A 13 9.57 4.28 13.54
C PRO A 13 9.22 5.66 14.11
N ALA A 14 9.07 5.79 15.44
CA ALA A 14 8.80 7.08 16.06
C ALA A 14 9.94 8.08 15.80
N LEU A 15 11.20 7.64 15.88
CA LEU A 15 12.35 8.48 15.57
C LEU A 15 12.35 8.95 14.11
N PHE A 16 11.99 8.07 13.17
CA PHE A 16 11.89 8.44 11.76
C PHE A 16 10.76 9.43 11.47
N ILE A 17 9.57 9.22 12.04
CA ILE A 17 8.46 10.18 11.95
C ILE A 17 8.87 11.54 12.52
N MET A 18 9.59 11.57 13.65
CA MET A 18 10.10 12.81 14.22
C MET A 18 11.17 13.46 13.32
N GLY A 19 12.01 12.65 12.67
CA GLY A 19 13.03 13.08 11.73
C GLY A 19 12.45 13.71 10.47
N GLU A 20 11.42 13.12 9.88
CA GLU A 20 10.73 13.66 8.70
C GLU A 20 10.18 15.06 8.92
N ARG A 21 9.63 15.32 10.10
CA ARG A 21 9.12 16.65 10.48
C ARG A 21 10.22 17.72 10.53
N ARG A 22 11.47 17.31 10.72
CA ARG A 22 12.63 18.21 10.85
C ARG A 22 13.46 18.29 9.57
N PHE A 23 13.56 17.20 8.81
CA PHE A 23 14.51 17.06 7.72
C PHE A 23 13.80 16.75 6.39
N LYS A 24 13.86 17.69 5.44
CA LYS A 24 13.23 17.57 4.11
C LYS A 24 13.67 16.32 3.32
N TRP A 25 14.93 15.93 3.45
CA TRP A 25 15.47 14.75 2.78
C TRP A 25 14.96 13.43 3.40
N MET A 26 14.66 13.40 4.70
CA MET A 26 14.02 12.24 5.31
C MET A 26 12.56 12.12 4.86
N ALA A 27 11.84 13.25 4.80
CA ALA A 27 10.47 13.31 4.29
C ALA A 27 10.37 12.92 2.80
N PHE A 28 11.45 13.09 2.02
CA PHE A 28 11.49 12.69 0.61
C PHE A 28 11.42 11.17 0.43
N PHE A 29 12.16 10.40 1.23
CA PHE A 29 12.17 8.94 1.14
C PHE A 29 11.02 8.28 1.92
N GLY A 30 10.50 8.94 2.96
CA GLY A 30 9.39 8.41 3.75
C GLY A 30 9.82 7.39 4.83
N THR A 31 8.99 7.26 5.86
CA THR A 31 9.29 6.48 7.07
C THR A 31 9.40 4.99 6.75
N VAL A 32 8.65 4.52 5.75
CA VAL A 32 8.73 3.14 5.24
C VAL A 32 10.17 2.78 4.86
N VAL A 33 10.83 3.63 4.05
CA VAL A 33 12.19 3.38 3.56
C VAL A 33 13.20 3.39 4.70
N TRP A 34 13.09 4.38 5.59
CA TRP A 34 13.96 4.49 6.77
C TRP A 34 13.81 3.30 7.70
N SER A 35 12.58 2.81 7.90
CA SER A 35 12.31 1.61 8.68
C SER A 35 12.94 0.36 8.07
N TYR A 36 12.82 0.14 6.76
CA TYR A 36 13.51 -0.96 6.08
C TYR A 36 15.02 -0.88 6.22
N LEU A 37 15.59 0.28 5.90
CA LEU A 37 17.03 0.50 5.95
C LEU A 37 17.57 0.28 7.36
N ALA A 38 16.85 0.73 8.39
CA ALA A 38 17.22 0.49 9.77
C ALA A 38 17.21 -1.01 10.12
N GLY A 39 16.18 -1.75 9.69
CA GLY A 39 16.14 -3.20 9.85
C GLY A 39 17.34 -3.89 9.19
N ILE A 40 17.64 -3.54 7.94
CA ILE A 40 18.78 -4.10 7.19
C ILE A 40 20.11 -3.78 7.88
N LEU A 41 20.31 -2.53 8.30
CA LEU A 41 21.51 -2.12 9.03
C LEU A 41 21.64 -2.87 10.35
N MET A 42 20.54 -3.16 11.04
CA MET A 42 20.58 -4.02 12.24
C MET A 42 21.02 -5.45 11.89
N ALA A 43 20.49 -6.02 10.80
CA ALA A 43 20.88 -7.35 10.33
C ALA A 43 22.38 -7.43 9.98
N MET A 44 22.92 -6.37 9.37
CA MET A 44 24.34 -6.30 9.01
C MET A 44 25.26 -6.05 10.20
N LEU A 45 24.94 -5.05 11.03
CA LEU A 45 25.86 -4.53 12.05
C LEU A 45 25.78 -5.29 13.38
N ILE A 46 24.59 -5.77 13.72
CA ILE A 46 24.30 -6.41 15.02
C ILE A 46 23.43 -7.68 14.87
N PRO A 47 23.80 -8.66 14.02
CA PRO A 47 22.99 -9.86 13.80
C PRO A 47 22.71 -10.64 15.09
N ASN A 48 23.67 -10.69 16.02
CA ASN A 48 23.53 -11.36 17.32
C ASN A 48 22.45 -10.74 18.24
N PHE A 49 22.04 -9.49 17.97
CA PHE A 49 20.96 -8.83 18.70
C PHE A 49 19.57 -9.30 18.24
N LEU A 50 19.47 -9.83 17.03
CA LEU A 50 18.20 -10.19 16.39
C LEU A 50 17.86 -11.65 16.65
N ASN A 51 16.73 -11.88 17.31
CA ASN A 51 16.12 -13.21 17.36
C ASN A 51 15.15 -13.36 16.17
N SER A 52 15.40 -14.33 15.29
CA SER A 52 14.62 -14.55 14.07
C SER A 52 13.16 -14.96 14.34
N GLU A 53 12.91 -15.77 15.38
CA GLU A 53 11.55 -16.19 15.75
C GLU A 53 10.71 -14.99 16.24
N VAL A 54 11.28 -14.17 17.12
CA VAL A 54 10.62 -12.95 17.62
C VAL A 54 10.35 -11.99 16.46
N THR A 55 11.32 -11.81 15.56
CA THR A 55 11.19 -10.95 14.39
C THR A 55 10.05 -11.41 13.48
N ASN A 56 10.01 -12.71 13.14
CA ASN A 56 8.94 -13.30 12.32
C ASN A 56 7.55 -13.08 12.94
N ARG A 57 7.42 -13.28 14.25
CA ARG A 57 6.16 -13.03 14.97
C ARG A 57 5.76 -11.56 14.94
N ILE A 58 6.71 -10.63 15.11
CA ILE A 58 6.42 -9.19 15.01
C ILE A 58 5.91 -8.86 13.60
N VAL A 59 6.58 -9.36 12.57
CA VAL A 59 6.19 -9.15 11.16
C VAL A 59 4.76 -9.66 10.91
N GLU A 60 4.45 -10.88 11.33
CA GLU A 60 3.12 -11.51 11.17
C GLU A 60 2.01 -10.74 11.88
N VAL A 61 2.21 -10.43 13.16
CA VAL A 61 1.24 -9.70 13.98
C VAL A 61 1.03 -8.28 13.44
N SER A 62 2.10 -7.63 12.96
CA SER A 62 2.03 -6.27 12.45
C SER A 62 1.18 -6.20 11.18
N VAL A 63 1.40 -7.09 10.20
CA VAL A 63 0.55 -7.15 8.99
C VAL A 63 -0.90 -7.40 9.35
N LEU A 64 -1.15 -8.38 10.22
CA LEU A 64 -2.50 -8.81 10.57
C LEU A 64 -3.30 -7.69 11.25
N LEU A 65 -2.65 -6.85 12.07
CA LEU A 65 -3.25 -5.71 12.75
C LEU A 65 -3.37 -4.46 11.85
N ALA A 66 -2.37 -4.19 11.01
CA ALA A 66 -2.34 -2.97 10.19
C ALA A 66 -3.51 -2.92 9.19
N VAL A 67 -3.81 -4.05 8.55
CA VAL A 67 -4.89 -4.15 7.54
C VAL A 67 -6.25 -3.69 8.09
N PRO A 68 -6.82 -4.27 9.16
CA PRO A 68 -8.13 -3.84 9.65
C PRO A 68 -8.11 -2.42 10.21
N LEU A 69 -7.01 -1.99 10.85
CA LEU A 69 -6.88 -0.63 11.38
C LEU A 69 -6.97 0.44 10.28
N LEU A 70 -6.33 0.21 9.14
CA LEU A 70 -6.41 1.12 7.99
C LEU A 70 -7.80 1.08 7.36
N LEU A 71 -8.41 -0.10 7.25
CA LEU A 71 -9.73 -0.29 6.66
C LEU A 71 -10.87 0.27 7.52
N PHE A 72 -10.71 0.38 8.84
CA PHE A 72 -11.73 1.02 9.68
C PHE A 72 -12.05 2.43 9.23
N SER A 73 -11.06 3.19 8.73
CA SER A 73 -11.24 4.54 8.21
C SER A 73 -11.90 4.64 6.83
N LEU A 74 -12.19 3.50 6.18
CA LEU A 74 -12.79 3.43 4.84
C LEU A 74 -14.23 3.95 4.84
N ASP A 75 -14.51 4.92 3.97
CA ASP A 75 -15.87 5.37 3.66
C ASP A 75 -16.34 4.89 2.28
N VAL A 76 -16.89 3.67 2.23
CA VAL A 76 -17.44 3.08 0.99
C VAL A 76 -18.61 3.91 0.43
N ARG A 77 -19.44 4.49 1.32
CA ARG A 77 -20.60 5.28 0.89
C ARG A 77 -20.16 6.59 0.26
N ALA A 78 -19.17 7.26 0.87
CA ALA A 78 -18.56 8.44 0.27
C ALA A 78 -17.91 8.11 -1.08
N TRP A 79 -17.21 6.96 -1.19
CA TRP A 79 -16.63 6.53 -2.47
C TRP A 79 -17.69 6.34 -3.57
N LEU A 80 -18.81 5.67 -3.26
CA LEU A 80 -19.92 5.47 -4.20
C LEU A 80 -20.65 6.77 -4.55
N SER A 81 -20.55 7.81 -3.72
CA SER A 81 -21.13 9.13 -3.99
C SER A 81 -20.25 10.02 -4.88
N ASN A 82 -19.05 9.58 -5.25
CA ASN A 82 -18.19 10.32 -6.19
C ASN A 82 -18.82 10.44 -7.59
N THR A 83 -18.28 11.35 -8.38
CA THR A 83 -18.64 11.46 -9.80
C THR A 83 -18.36 10.14 -10.52
N ARG A 84 -19.22 9.85 -11.51
CA ARG A 84 -19.07 8.65 -12.36
C ARG A 84 -17.69 8.61 -13.03
N THR A 85 -17.14 9.75 -13.42
CA THR A 85 -15.81 9.86 -14.04
C THR A 85 -14.70 9.44 -13.08
N THR A 86 -14.76 9.85 -11.80
CA THR A 86 -13.82 9.41 -10.76
C THR A 86 -13.86 7.90 -10.58
N ILE A 87 -15.04 7.31 -10.45
CA ILE A 87 -15.20 5.86 -10.25
C ILE A 87 -14.64 5.09 -11.47
N ILE A 88 -15.01 5.52 -12.69
CA ILE A 88 -14.51 4.90 -13.93
C ILE A 88 -12.99 5.01 -14.01
N SER A 89 -12.43 6.20 -13.75
CA SER A 89 -10.99 6.42 -13.79
C SER A 89 -10.25 5.50 -12.82
N PHE A 90 -10.71 5.41 -11.58
CA PHE A 90 -10.11 4.53 -10.59
C PHE A 90 -10.17 3.05 -11.01
N VAL A 91 -11.32 2.59 -11.51
CA VAL A 91 -11.48 1.22 -12.03
C VAL A 91 -10.55 0.97 -13.22
N LEU A 92 -10.41 1.93 -14.15
CA LEU A 92 -9.45 1.84 -15.26
C LEU A 92 -8.01 1.71 -14.75
N SER A 93 -7.66 2.39 -13.66
CA SER A 93 -6.33 2.24 -13.02
C SER A 93 -6.12 0.81 -12.52
N LEU A 94 -7.10 0.25 -11.80
CA LEU A 94 -7.06 -1.13 -11.27
C LEU A 94 -6.98 -2.18 -12.39
N LEU A 95 -7.73 -1.99 -13.48
CA LEU A 95 -7.68 -2.87 -14.64
C LEU A 95 -6.34 -2.77 -15.36
N SER A 96 -5.83 -1.55 -15.54
CA SER A 96 -4.54 -1.30 -16.21
C SER A 96 -3.38 -1.97 -15.47
N ILE A 97 -3.35 -1.88 -14.14
CA ILE A 97 -2.33 -2.62 -13.38
C ILE A 97 -2.50 -4.12 -13.49
N SER A 98 -3.74 -4.63 -13.39
CA SER A 98 -4.00 -6.07 -13.45
C SER A 98 -3.56 -6.66 -14.80
N ILE A 99 -3.87 -5.98 -15.90
CA ILE A 99 -3.44 -6.36 -17.25
C ILE A 99 -1.92 -6.31 -17.36
N SER A 100 -1.31 -5.19 -16.95
CA SER A 100 0.13 -4.99 -17.04
C SER A 100 0.89 -6.07 -16.27
N ALA A 101 0.54 -6.31 -15.00
CA ALA A 101 1.16 -7.32 -14.16
C ALA A 101 1.01 -8.73 -14.76
N ALA A 102 -0.16 -9.09 -15.28
CA ALA A 102 -0.37 -10.39 -15.89
C ALA A 102 0.47 -10.59 -17.17
N VAL A 103 0.50 -9.58 -18.06
CA VAL A 103 1.28 -9.63 -19.29
C VAL A 103 2.77 -9.76 -19.00
N PHE A 104 3.31 -8.95 -18.07
CA PHE A 104 4.74 -8.99 -17.76
C PHE A 104 5.14 -10.21 -16.93
N SER A 105 4.27 -10.72 -16.06
CA SER A 105 4.50 -12.03 -15.45
C SER A 105 4.60 -13.14 -16.50
N PHE A 106 3.78 -13.11 -17.56
CA PHE A 106 3.84 -14.09 -18.64
C PHE A 106 5.08 -13.95 -19.54
N ILE A 107 5.53 -12.71 -19.78
CA ILE A 107 6.77 -12.43 -20.54
C ILE A 107 8.00 -12.92 -19.76
N LEU A 108 8.01 -12.72 -18.43
CA LEU A 108 9.10 -13.13 -17.55
C LEU A 108 8.96 -14.57 -17.03
N ARG A 109 8.07 -15.37 -17.63
CA ARG A 109 7.87 -16.77 -17.25
C ARG A 109 9.19 -17.55 -17.32
N GLY A 110 9.43 -18.39 -16.32
CA GLY A 110 10.64 -19.23 -16.25
C GLY A 110 11.87 -18.54 -15.67
N ASN A 111 11.88 -17.21 -15.47
CA ASN A 111 12.98 -16.53 -14.80
C ASN A 111 12.98 -16.77 -13.28
N ASP A 112 11.80 -16.85 -12.66
CA ASP A 112 11.64 -17.06 -11.22
C ASP A 112 10.30 -17.78 -10.91
N SER A 113 10.34 -18.77 -10.04
CA SER A 113 9.16 -19.55 -9.61
C SER A 113 8.14 -18.74 -8.79
N GLU A 114 8.54 -17.59 -8.25
CA GLU A 114 7.71 -16.67 -7.48
C GLU A 114 7.19 -15.47 -8.30
N THR A 115 7.40 -15.47 -9.62
CA THR A 115 6.92 -14.42 -10.54
C THR A 115 5.43 -14.14 -10.38
N TRP A 116 4.60 -15.16 -10.18
CA TRP A 116 3.17 -15.01 -9.95
C TRP A 116 2.83 -14.35 -8.61
N LYS A 117 3.64 -14.57 -7.56
CA LYS A 117 3.49 -13.89 -6.27
C LYS A 117 3.84 -12.41 -6.42
N MET A 118 4.97 -12.12 -7.06
CA MET A 118 5.41 -10.76 -7.35
C MET A 118 4.39 -9.99 -8.20
N GLY A 119 3.80 -10.63 -9.21
CA GLY A 119 2.72 -10.03 -10.03
C GLY A 119 1.50 -9.63 -9.20
N GLY A 120 1.02 -10.52 -8.31
CA GLY A 120 -0.06 -10.18 -7.39
C GLY A 120 0.28 -9.10 -6.38
N MET A 121 1.52 -9.07 -5.89
CA MET A 121 2.03 -8.00 -5.03
C MET A 121 2.07 -6.65 -5.74
N LEU A 122 2.48 -6.61 -7.02
CA LEU A 122 2.47 -5.39 -7.83
C LEU A 122 1.05 -4.90 -8.11
N VAL A 123 0.10 -5.81 -8.34
CA VAL A 123 -1.32 -5.45 -8.38
C VAL A 123 -1.77 -4.84 -7.06
N GLY A 124 -1.38 -5.45 -5.94
CA GLY A 124 -1.68 -4.93 -4.60
C GLY A 124 -1.14 -3.53 -4.35
N VAL A 125 0.16 -3.33 -4.60
CA VAL A 125 0.86 -2.06 -4.33
C VAL A 125 0.27 -0.93 -5.18
N TYR A 126 -0.04 -1.18 -6.45
CA TYR A 126 -0.61 -0.14 -7.31
C TYR A 126 -2.15 -0.12 -7.34
N SER A 127 -2.78 -0.82 -6.40
CA SER A 127 -4.22 -0.69 -6.13
C SER A 127 -4.48 0.09 -4.84
N GLY A 128 -3.50 0.24 -3.95
CA GLY A 128 -3.69 0.95 -2.69
C GLY A 128 -2.44 1.09 -1.81
N GLY A 129 -1.23 0.97 -2.37
CA GLY A 129 0.03 1.20 -1.67
C GLY A 129 0.65 -0.02 -0.97
N THR A 130 1.79 0.23 -0.32
CA THR A 130 2.68 -0.79 0.28
C THR A 130 2.01 -1.66 1.33
N VAL A 131 0.94 -1.20 1.96
CA VAL A 131 0.15 -2.00 2.93
C VAL A 131 -0.39 -3.27 2.25
N ASN A 132 -1.00 -3.13 1.07
CA ASN A 132 -1.53 -4.26 0.32
C ASN A 132 -0.41 -5.17 -0.16
N MET A 133 0.68 -4.59 -0.69
CA MET A 133 1.87 -5.34 -1.08
C MET A 133 2.40 -6.22 0.05
N SER A 134 2.52 -5.63 1.25
CA SER A 134 2.99 -6.26 2.47
C SER A 134 2.10 -7.42 2.89
N ALA A 135 0.78 -7.16 2.91
CA ALA A 135 -0.20 -8.16 3.26
C ALA A 135 -0.24 -9.34 2.27
N ILE A 136 -0.28 -9.04 0.97
CA ILE A 136 -0.28 -10.04 -0.09
C ILE A 136 1.02 -10.85 -0.06
N GLY A 137 2.18 -10.19 0.00
CA GLY A 137 3.48 -10.85 0.04
C GLY A 137 3.60 -11.82 1.21
N LYS A 138 3.19 -11.40 2.41
CA LYS A 138 3.19 -12.28 3.58
C LYS A 138 2.18 -13.42 3.43
N SER A 139 0.99 -13.17 2.88
CA SER A 139 -0.03 -14.21 2.68
C SER A 139 0.34 -15.25 1.63
N LEU A 140 1.13 -14.87 0.61
CA LEU A 140 1.65 -15.75 -0.42
C LEU A 140 3.00 -16.37 -0.04
N GLU A 141 3.52 -16.05 1.15
CA GLU A 141 4.81 -16.52 1.66
C GLU A 141 5.93 -16.27 0.63
N ILE A 142 6.02 -15.05 0.11
CA ILE A 142 7.17 -14.67 -0.72
C ILE A 142 8.44 -14.62 0.13
N SER A 143 9.57 -15.00 -0.46
CA SER A 143 10.87 -14.83 0.19
C SER A 143 11.14 -13.38 0.57
N GLU A 144 11.76 -13.17 1.75
CA GLU A 144 12.05 -11.85 2.31
C GLU A 144 12.98 -11.04 1.39
N GLU A 145 13.94 -11.70 0.77
CA GLU A 145 14.85 -11.12 -0.23
C GLU A 145 14.07 -10.55 -1.42
N LYS A 146 13.17 -11.33 -2.03
CA LYS A 146 12.38 -10.88 -3.18
C LYS A 146 11.36 -9.82 -2.77
N PHE A 147 10.78 -9.93 -1.59
CA PHE A 147 9.93 -8.87 -1.06
C PHE A 147 10.70 -7.55 -1.01
N LEU A 148 11.89 -7.56 -0.40
CA LEU A 148 12.69 -6.36 -0.25
C LEU A 148 13.09 -5.80 -1.60
N LEU A 149 13.62 -6.63 -2.51
CA LEU A 149 14.00 -6.22 -3.86
C LEU A 149 12.82 -5.60 -4.62
N LEU A 150 11.66 -6.25 -4.57
CA LEU A 150 10.44 -5.78 -5.24
C LEU A 150 9.99 -4.43 -4.65
N ASN A 151 10.02 -4.28 -3.33
CA ASN A 151 9.63 -3.05 -2.64
C ASN A 151 10.65 -1.92 -2.87
N THR A 152 11.95 -2.21 -2.84
CA THR A 152 13.00 -1.23 -3.16
C THR A 152 12.90 -0.76 -4.60
N ALA A 153 12.70 -1.68 -5.54
CA ALA A 153 12.46 -1.33 -6.94
C ALA A 153 11.21 -0.45 -7.05
N ASP A 154 10.10 -0.83 -6.40
CA ASP A 154 8.88 -0.03 -6.39
C ASP A 154 9.12 1.38 -5.86
N ILE A 155 9.73 1.53 -4.69
CA ILE A 155 10.03 2.85 -4.11
C ILE A 155 10.81 3.72 -5.08
N ILE A 156 11.85 3.19 -5.73
CA ILE A 156 12.68 3.97 -6.65
C ILE A 156 11.88 4.38 -7.90
N ILE A 157 11.21 3.41 -8.54
CA ILE A 157 10.46 3.66 -9.79
C ILE A 157 9.24 4.54 -9.53
N SER A 158 8.49 4.28 -8.46
CA SER A 158 7.37 5.12 -8.05
C SER A 158 7.83 6.51 -7.61
N SER A 159 8.98 6.68 -6.96
CA SER A 159 9.52 8.02 -6.67
C SER A 159 9.81 8.82 -7.95
N LEU A 160 10.38 8.18 -8.98
CA LEU A 160 10.58 8.80 -10.29
C LEU A 160 9.23 9.17 -10.93
N TYR A 161 8.23 8.29 -10.82
CA TYR A 161 6.89 8.59 -11.29
C TYR A 161 6.24 9.77 -10.54
N MET A 162 6.37 9.83 -9.20
CA MET A 162 5.88 10.95 -8.40
C MET A 162 6.55 12.27 -8.82
N PHE A 163 7.86 12.24 -9.08
CA PHE A 163 8.59 13.38 -9.60
C PHE A 163 7.99 13.86 -10.94
N PHE A 164 7.71 12.93 -11.86
CA PHE A 164 7.00 13.23 -13.11
C PHE A 164 5.60 13.83 -12.87
N VAL A 165 4.81 13.27 -11.94
CA VAL A 165 3.48 13.77 -11.57
C VAL A 165 3.53 15.22 -11.10
N LEU A 166 4.47 15.54 -10.21
CA LEU A 166 4.56 16.85 -9.58
C LEU A 166 5.12 17.93 -10.51
N MET A 167 5.97 17.60 -11.48
CA MET A 167 6.59 18.61 -12.36
C MET A 167 5.98 18.72 -13.75
N VAL A 168 5.61 17.60 -14.37
CA VAL A 168 5.38 17.57 -15.82
C VAL A 168 4.02 16.99 -16.19
N ALA A 169 3.49 16.03 -15.42
CA ALA A 169 2.37 15.20 -15.85
C ALA A 169 1.13 16.01 -16.23
N LYS A 170 0.69 16.98 -15.41
CA LYS A 170 -0.49 17.80 -15.75
C LYS A 170 -0.34 18.51 -17.09
N ARG A 171 0.82 19.14 -17.34
CA ARG A 171 1.09 19.88 -18.58
C ARG A 171 1.12 18.95 -19.78
N PHE A 172 1.71 17.78 -19.62
CA PHE A 172 1.81 16.77 -20.69
C PHE A 172 0.45 16.15 -21.00
N LEU A 173 -0.27 15.69 -19.98
CA LEU A 173 -1.56 15.01 -20.14
C LEU A 173 -2.67 15.95 -20.61
N ALA A 174 -2.61 17.24 -20.26
CA ALA A 174 -3.54 18.26 -20.76
C ALA A 174 -3.45 18.51 -22.28
N LEU A 175 -2.45 17.95 -22.97
CA LEU A 175 -2.37 17.99 -24.43
C LEU A 175 -3.43 17.11 -25.11
N PHE A 176 -3.94 16.08 -24.41
CA PHE A 176 -4.89 15.13 -24.98
C PHE A 176 -6.09 14.82 -24.08
N LEU A 177 -6.00 15.04 -22.77
CA LEU A 177 -7.14 14.93 -21.85
C LEU A 177 -7.91 16.25 -21.74
N PRO A 178 -9.25 16.21 -21.55
CA PRO A 178 -10.04 17.39 -21.24
C PRO A 178 -9.54 18.13 -19.99
N GLN A 179 -9.76 19.46 -19.96
CA GLN A 179 -9.54 20.25 -18.75
C GLN A 179 -10.67 20.02 -17.74
N PHE A 180 -10.33 20.07 -16.45
CA PHE A 180 -11.30 19.95 -15.37
C PHE A 180 -12.32 21.09 -15.43
N GLN A 181 -13.61 20.75 -15.37
CA GLN A 181 -14.72 21.70 -15.34
C GLN A 181 -15.41 21.63 -13.98
N GLY A 182 -15.05 22.53 -13.06
CA GLY A 182 -15.64 22.65 -11.73
C GLY A 182 -15.17 23.92 -11.03
N GLU A 183 -15.97 24.44 -10.10
CA GLU A 183 -15.58 25.58 -9.27
C GLU A 183 -14.39 25.20 -8.37
N LYS A 184 -13.57 26.15 -7.91
CA LYS A 184 -12.47 25.83 -7.00
C LYS A 184 -13.02 25.77 -5.57
N GLY A 185 -13.30 24.57 -5.07
CA GLY A 185 -13.81 24.36 -3.71
C GLY A 185 -12.78 24.61 -2.60
N GLU A 186 -13.31 24.83 -1.40
CA GLU A 186 -12.55 25.08 -0.17
C GLU A 186 -11.85 23.82 0.38
N GLU A 187 -10.87 24.07 1.25
CA GLU A 187 -10.01 23.05 1.88
C GLU A 187 -10.79 21.98 2.63
N THR A 188 -10.46 20.72 2.37
CA THR A 188 -10.69 19.63 3.34
C THR A 188 -9.32 19.21 3.87
N GLU A 189 -9.00 19.68 5.08
CA GLU A 189 -7.77 19.30 5.78
C GLU A 189 -7.87 17.82 6.19
N PHE A 190 -7.13 16.94 5.50
CA PHE A 190 -7.02 15.56 5.91
C PHE A 190 -5.93 15.42 6.99
N CYS A 191 -6.39 15.26 8.23
CA CYS A 191 -5.63 14.70 9.36
C CYS A 191 -4.32 15.40 9.79
N GLU A 192 -4.09 16.68 9.49
CA GLU A 192 -2.79 17.29 9.84
C GLU A 192 -2.62 17.72 11.30
N ASN A 193 -3.67 18.05 12.06
CA ASN A 193 -3.53 18.30 13.51
C ASN A 193 -4.82 18.04 14.28
N LEU A 194 -4.93 16.88 14.94
CA LEU A 194 -6.07 16.55 15.77
C LEU A 194 -5.65 15.92 17.09
N ASN A 195 -6.27 16.42 18.15
CA ASN A 195 -6.06 15.98 19.52
C ASN A 195 -6.79 14.64 19.73
N ILE A 196 -6.12 13.53 19.43
CA ILE A 196 -6.69 12.18 19.53
C ILE A 196 -6.60 11.70 20.97
N ASN A 197 -7.72 11.22 21.52
CA ASN A 197 -7.77 10.73 22.89
C ASN A 197 -7.16 9.34 23.01
N LYS A 198 -6.50 9.03 24.15
CA LYS A 198 -5.98 7.68 24.46
C LYS A 198 -7.06 6.60 24.36
N ARG A 199 -8.32 6.94 24.67
CA ARG A 199 -9.47 6.03 24.52
C ARG A 199 -9.68 5.59 23.06
N GLU A 200 -9.47 6.48 22.11
CA GLU A 200 -9.67 6.19 20.68
C GLU A 200 -8.66 5.18 20.16
N TYR A 201 -7.39 5.27 20.61
CA TYR A 201 -6.38 4.25 20.35
C TYR A 201 -6.76 2.90 20.95
N GLY A 202 -7.20 2.88 22.22
CA GLY A 202 -7.61 1.64 22.88
C GLY A 202 -8.78 0.94 22.19
N VAL A 203 -9.79 1.71 21.75
CA VAL A 203 -10.94 1.18 20.99
C VAL A 203 -10.50 0.66 19.63
N ALA A 204 -9.71 1.42 18.88
CA ALA A 204 -9.22 1.00 17.56
C ALA A 204 -8.41 -0.31 17.66
N PHE A 205 -7.48 -0.39 18.63
CA PHE A 205 -6.66 -1.57 18.85
C PHE A 205 -7.48 -2.78 19.31
N GLY A 206 -8.42 -2.60 20.24
CA GLY A 206 -9.29 -3.67 20.71
C GLY A 206 -10.15 -4.25 19.59
N LEU A 207 -10.70 -3.38 18.72
CA LEU A 207 -11.45 -3.81 17.53
C LEU A 207 -10.55 -4.53 16.53
N ALA A 208 -9.33 -4.05 16.31
CA ALA A 208 -8.37 -4.72 15.42
C ALA A 208 -8.04 -6.13 15.92
N LEU A 209 -7.76 -6.29 17.22
CA LEU A 209 -7.53 -7.61 17.84
C LEU A 209 -8.74 -8.54 17.68
N LEU A 210 -9.96 -8.01 17.86
CA LEU A 210 -11.19 -8.77 17.65
C LEU A 210 -11.31 -9.23 16.19
N VAL A 211 -11.06 -8.36 15.21
CA VAL A 211 -11.08 -8.73 13.79
C VAL A 211 -10.02 -9.78 13.48
N CYS A 212 -8.81 -9.64 14.01
CA CYS A 212 -7.72 -10.60 13.82
C CYS A 212 -8.10 -11.97 14.40
N GLY A 213 -8.59 -12.00 15.64
CA GLY A 213 -9.01 -13.23 16.32
C GLY A 213 -10.16 -13.93 15.59
N LEU A 214 -11.16 -13.18 15.12
CA LEU A 214 -12.25 -13.73 14.31
C LEU A 214 -11.74 -14.28 12.97
N SER A 215 -10.84 -13.58 12.29
CA SER A 215 -10.29 -14.01 11.00
C SER A 215 -9.49 -15.31 11.12
N VAL A 216 -8.65 -15.42 12.15
CA VAL A 216 -7.88 -16.64 12.46
C VAL A 216 -8.83 -17.76 12.90
N GLY A 217 -9.76 -17.49 13.82
CA GLY A 217 -10.70 -18.49 14.34
C GLY A 217 -11.60 -19.07 13.25
N LEU A 218 -12.17 -18.23 12.38
CA LEU A 218 -12.96 -18.68 11.24
C LEU A 218 -12.13 -19.46 10.23
N THR A 219 -10.88 -19.03 9.97
CA THR A 219 -9.98 -19.79 9.10
C THR A 219 -9.70 -21.19 9.66
N MET A 220 -9.38 -21.30 10.95
CA MET A 220 -9.14 -22.59 11.59
C MET A 220 -10.41 -23.46 11.58
N LEU A 221 -11.59 -22.87 11.79
CA LEU A 221 -12.87 -23.59 11.74
C LEU A 221 -13.14 -24.19 10.35
N PHE A 222 -12.93 -23.43 9.28
CA PHE A 222 -13.24 -23.89 7.91
C PHE A 222 -12.13 -24.70 7.26
N MET A 223 -10.87 -24.32 7.46
CA MET A 223 -9.71 -24.94 6.78
C MET A 223 -9.04 -26.02 7.62
N GLN A 224 -9.34 -26.11 8.93
CA GLN A 224 -8.67 -27.01 9.88
C GLN A 224 -7.14 -26.82 9.96
N LYS A 225 -6.65 -25.67 9.47
CA LYS A 225 -5.24 -25.25 9.51
C LYS A 225 -5.16 -23.74 9.36
N MET A 226 -4.01 -23.16 9.70
CA MET A 226 -3.74 -21.77 9.35
C MET A 226 -3.57 -21.64 7.83
N PHE A 227 -4.27 -20.67 7.24
CA PHE A 227 -4.19 -20.40 5.82
C PHE A 227 -4.18 -18.88 5.59
N ALA A 228 -2.97 -18.33 5.43
CA ALA A 228 -2.73 -16.88 5.44
C ALA A 228 -3.55 -16.09 4.40
N PRO A 229 -3.78 -16.57 3.16
CA PRO A 229 -4.65 -15.88 2.20
C PRO A 229 -6.09 -15.71 2.72
N LEU A 230 -6.68 -16.74 3.33
CA LEU A 230 -8.04 -16.64 3.86
C LEU A 230 -8.09 -15.72 5.10
N ILE A 231 -7.09 -15.77 5.97
CA ILE A 231 -6.98 -14.86 7.12
C ILE A 231 -6.95 -13.40 6.62
N LEU A 232 -6.15 -13.10 5.59
CA LEU A 232 -6.07 -11.76 5.01
C LEU A 232 -7.41 -11.32 4.42
N LEU A 233 -8.06 -12.18 3.64
CA LEU A 233 -9.35 -11.85 3.02
C LEU A 233 -10.46 -11.67 4.05
N LEU A 234 -10.51 -12.50 5.11
CA LEU A 234 -11.46 -12.33 6.21
C LEU A 234 -11.19 -11.06 7.02
N SER A 235 -9.92 -10.77 7.34
CA SER A 235 -9.53 -9.55 8.05
C SER A 235 -9.90 -8.30 7.26
N THR A 236 -9.66 -8.34 5.94
CA THR A 236 -10.07 -7.28 5.01
C THR A 236 -11.60 -7.12 5.00
N SER A 237 -12.34 -8.24 4.87
CA SER A 237 -13.80 -8.25 4.81
C SER A 237 -14.44 -7.71 6.09
N LEU A 238 -13.96 -8.16 7.24
CA LEU A 238 -14.42 -7.70 8.54
C LEU A 238 -14.04 -6.24 8.78
N GLY A 239 -12.82 -5.82 8.42
CA GLY A 239 -12.38 -4.43 8.48
C GLY A 239 -13.30 -3.49 7.73
N ILE A 240 -13.64 -3.84 6.48
CA ILE A 240 -14.65 -3.13 5.67
C ILE A 240 -16.02 -3.17 6.35
N GLY A 241 -16.43 -4.33 6.87
CA GLY A 241 -17.70 -4.49 7.59
C GLY A 241 -17.84 -3.53 8.78
N PHE A 242 -16.79 -3.39 9.59
CA PHE A 242 -16.75 -2.47 10.71
C PHE A 242 -16.72 -0.99 10.27
N SER A 243 -16.16 -0.68 9.09
CA SER A 243 -16.10 0.68 8.55
C SER A 243 -17.49 1.27 8.22
N PHE A 244 -18.53 0.43 8.07
CA PHE A 244 -19.91 0.90 7.91
C PHE A 244 -20.46 1.59 9.17
N ASN A 245 -19.88 1.34 10.34
CA ASN A 245 -20.23 2.05 11.57
C ASN A 245 -19.49 3.41 11.62
N SER A 246 -20.24 4.51 11.61
CA SER A 246 -19.67 5.87 11.60
C SER A 246 -18.72 6.14 12.78
N LYS A 247 -19.02 5.61 13.97
CA LYS A 247 -18.16 5.79 15.15
C LYS A 247 -16.79 5.14 15.00
N ILE A 248 -16.73 4.03 14.26
CA ILE A 248 -15.46 3.33 14.00
C ILE A 248 -14.72 4.05 12.87
N ARG A 249 -15.44 4.43 11.82
CA ARG A 249 -14.87 5.12 10.66
C ARG A 249 -14.28 6.48 10.96
N GLU A 250 -14.96 7.25 11.80
CA GLU A 250 -14.52 8.58 12.22
C GLU A 250 -13.43 8.53 13.30
N ASN A 251 -13.09 7.34 13.82
CA ASN A 251 -11.99 7.18 14.76
C ASN A 251 -10.64 7.31 14.04
N LYS A 252 -10.08 8.52 14.06
CA LYS A 252 -8.83 8.88 13.39
C LYS A 252 -7.59 8.19 13.98
N ALA A 253 -7.70 7.61 15.19
CA ALA A 253 -6.62 6.82 15.77
C ALA A 253 -6.36 5.53 14.97
N SER A 254 -7.40 4.97 14.35
CA SER A 254 -7.31 3.72 13.58
C SER A 254 -6.28 3.80 12.46
N TYR A 255 -6.41 4.81 11.58
CA TYR A 255 -5.48 5.03 10.47
C TYR A 255 -4.05 5.25 10.96
N LYS A 256 -3.82 6.18 11.91
CA LYS A 256 -2.48 6.47 12.44
C LYS A 256 -1.82 5.26 13.07
N MET A 257 -2.61 4.44 13.78
CA MET A 257 -2.11 3.24 14.42
C MET A 257 -1.78 2.15 13.40
N GLY A 258 -2.62 1.96 12.38
CA GLY A 258 -2.35 1.02 11.30
C GLY A 258 -1.10 1.38 10.51
N GLU A 259 -0.93 2.66 10.18
CA GLU A 259 0.27 3.20 9.53
C GLU A 259 1.53 3.00 10.40
N TYR A 260 1.45 3.30 11.70
CA TYR A 260 2.56 3.08 12.61
C TYR A 260 2.97 1.59 12.72
N ILE A 261 1.98 0.70 12.78
CA ILE A 261 2.22 -0.75 12.82
C ILE A 261 2.85 -1.24 11.52
N LEU A 262 2.49 -0.67 10.36
CA LEU A 262 3.18 -0.95 9.11
C LEU A 262 4.66 -0.59 9.18
N TYR A 263 5.04 0.51 9.84
CA TYR A 263 6.44 0.86 10.01
C TYR A 263 7.20 -0.14 10.89
N ILE A 264 6.57 -0.66 11.94
CA ILE A 264 7.12 -1.75 12.77
C ILE A 264 7.35 -3.00 11.89
N PHE A 265 6.38 -3.34 11.04
CA PHE A 265 6.52 -4.41 10.05
C PHE A 265 7.74 -4.19 9.15
N CYS A 266 7.94 -2.97 8.63
CA CYS A 266 9.07 -2.66 7.75
C CYS A 266 10.43 -2.84 8.44
N VAL A 267 10.56 -2.40 9.70
CA VAL A 267 11.78 -2.65 10.50
C VAL A 267 12.02 -4.14 10.67
N GLY A 268 10.98 -4.89 11.06
CA GLY A 268 11.09 -6.33 11.27
C GLY A 268 11.47 -7.07 10.00
N LEU A 269 10.80 -6.80 8.89
CA LEU A 269 11.08 -7.46 7.61
C LEU A 269 12.47 -7.11 7.07
N GLY A 270 12.89 -5.83 7.17
CA GLY A 270 14.25 -5.43 6.81
C GLY A 270 15.32 -6.16 7.62
N SER A 271 15.05 -6.45 8.90
CA SER A 271 15.97 -7.16 9.79
C SER A 271 16.09 -8.68 9.54
N LEU A 272 15.20 -9.25 8.73
CA LEU A 272 15.30 -10.65 8.29
C LEU A 272 16.13 -10.81 7.00
N CYS A 273 16.46 -9.71 6.33
CA CYS A 273 17.11 -9.74 5.03
C CYS A 273 18.56 -10.27 5.08
N ASP A 274 18.89 -11.20 4.16
CA ASP A 274 20.27 -11.59 3.83
C ASP A 274 20.72 -10.90 2.53
N LEU A 275 21.60 -9.91 2.65
CA LEU A 275 22.08 -9.12 1.53
C LEU A 275 23.02 -9.88 0.59
N ASN A 276 23.61 -10.99 1.03
CA ASN A 276 24.53 -11.77 0.18
C ASN A 276 23.79 -12.49 -0.95
N GLN A 277 22.50 -12.78 -0.77
CA GLN A 277 21.65 -13.44 -1.77
C GLN A 277 20.92 -12.43 -2.68
N THR A 278 20.77 -11.19 -2.20
CA THR A 278 19.94 -10.11 -2.80
C THR A 278 20.44 -9.60 -4.17
N ILE A 279 21.72 -9.75 -4.52
CA ILE A 279 22.30 -9.00 -5.65
C ILE A 279 22.05 -9.66 -7.02
N SER A 280 21.94 -10.99 -7.10
CA SER A 280 21.89 -11.69 -8.40
C SER A 280 20.55 -11.53 -9.13
N ASN A 281 19.43 -11.40 -8.40
CA ASN A 281 18.08 -11.30 -8.99
C ASN A 281 17.61 -9.86 -9.21
N ALA A 282 18.34 -8.87 -8.69
CA ALA A 282 17.92 -7.48 -8.67
C ALA A 282 17.55 -6.92 -10.07
N PRO A 283 18.35 -7.11 -11.15
CA PRO A 283 18.04 -6.47 -12.44
C PRO A 283 16.68 -6.90 -13.02
N HIS A 284 16.33 -8.18 -12.91
CA HIS A 284 15.09 -8.71 -13.44
C HIS A 284 13.86 -8.21 -12.68
N ILE A 285 13.96 -8.12 -11.35
CA ILE A 285 12.88 -7.57 -10.50
C ILE A 285 12.70 -6.08 -10.79
N PHE A 286 13.79 -5.30 -10.88
CA PHE A 286 13.71 -3.89 -11.26
C PHE A 286 13.05 -3.68 -12.62
N LEU A 287 13.40 -4.49 -13.62
CA LEU A 287 12.74 -4.45 -14.93
C LEU A 287 11.26 -4.79 -14.81
N PHE A 288 10.90 -5.83 -14.05
CA PHE A 288 9.52 -6.25 -13.86
C PHE A 288 8.67 -5.13 -13.26
N VAL A 289 9.13 -4.50 -12.17
CA VAL A 289 8.46 -3.35 -11.54
C VAL A 289 8.34 -2.19 -12.51
N SER A 290 9.45 -1.78 -13.13
CA SER A 290 9.52 -0.62 -14.02
C SER A 290 8.51 -0.73 -15.16
N VAL A 291 8.54 -1.85 -15.86
CA VAL A 291 7.69 -2.03 -17.03
C VAL A 291 6.24 -2.23 -16.63
N THR A 292 5.98 -2.95 -15.53
CA THR A 292 4.62 -3.12 -15.00
C THR A 292 3.97 -1.78 -14.67
N LEU A 293 4.69 -0.91 -13.93
CA LEU A 293 4.16 0.41 -13.55
C LEU A 293 4.00 1.32 -14.78
N VAL A 294 5.01 1.43 -15.64
CA VAL A 294 4.96 2.30 -16.82
C VAL A 294 3.82 1.90 -17.75
N VAL A 295 3.67 0.61 -18.05
CA VAL A 295 2.59 0.14 -18.93
C VAL A 295 1.23 0.32 -18.27
N ALA A 296 1.10 0.09 -16.96
CA ALA A 296 -0.15 0.34 -16.24
C ALA A 296 -0.56 1.82 -16.30
N ILE A 297 0.40 2.74 -16.14
CA ILE A 297 0.16 4.19 -16.24
C ILE A 297 -0.27 4.58 -17.66
N VAL A 298 0.42 4.07 -18.67
CA VAL A 298 0.10 4.33 -20.09
C VAL A 298 -1.31 3.81 -20.41
N LEU A 299 -1.62 2.57 -20.05
CA LEU A 299 -2.95 1.97 -20.26
C LEU A 299 -4.04 2.77 -19.53
N HIS A 300 -3.78 3.22 -18.30
CA HIS A 300 -4.73 4.02 -17.54
C HIS A 300 -5.05 5.34 -18.25
N PHE A 301 -4.02 6.07 -18.71
CA PHE A 301 -4.24 7.35 -19.39
C PHE A 301 -4.82 7.20 -20.80
N ILE A 302 -4.53 6.11 -21.51
CA ILE A 302 -5.24 5.75 -22.75
C ILE A 302 -6.73 5.52 -22.44
N GLY A 303 -7.03 4.77 -21.38
CA GLY A 303 -8.41 4.59 -20.91
C GLY A 303 -9.07 5.92 -20.57
N ALA A 304 -8.42 6.77 -19.78
CA ALA A 304 -8.93 8.08 -19.42
C ALA A 304 -9.24 8.94 -20.66
N TRP A 305 -8.38 8.89 -21.67
CA TRP A 305 -8.60 9.56 -22.95
C TRP A 305 -9.84 9.03 -23.68
N LEU A 306 -9.99 7.70 -23.79
CA LEU A 306 -11.15 7.06 -24.43
C LEU A 306 -12.48 7.43 -23.75
N PHE A 307 -12.48 7.47 -22.41
CA PHE A 307 -13.66 7.81 -21.61
C PHE A 307 -13.84 9.32 -21.37
N LYS A 308 -12.99 10.16 -21.99
CA LYS A 308 -13.02 11.63 -21.87
C LYS A 308 -12.97 12.11 -20.41
N ILE A 309 -12.15 11.45 -19.60
CA ILE A 309 -11.91 11.81 -18.20
C ILE A 309 -10.93 12.99 -18.18
N ASP A 310 -11.24 14.02 -17.39
CA ASP A 310 -10.39 15.19 -17.29
C ASP A 310 -9.04 14.89 -16.63
N VAL A 311 -8.05 15.75 -16.90
CA VAL A 311 -6.67 15.56 -16.47
C VAL A 311 -6.50 15.48 -14.94
N ASP A 312 -7.28 16.25 -14.17
CA ASP A 312 -7.14 16.32 -12.72
C ASP A 312 -7.72 15.06 -12.08
N THR A 313 -8.89 14.60 -12.55
CA THR A 313 -9.52 13.35 -12.11
C THR A 313 -8.69 12.13 -12.48
N ALA A 314 -8.14 12.08 -13.70
CA ALA A 314 -7.29 10.98 -14.12
C ALA A 314 -6.02 10.89 -13.26
N LEU A 315 -5.33 12.02 -13.06
CA LEU A 315 -4.13 12.06 -12.23
C LEU A 315 -4.40 11.68 -10.78
N ILE A 316 -5.45 12.25 -10.16
CA ILE A 316 -5.68 12.03 -8.74
C ILE A 316 -6.10 10.58 -8.43
N THR A 317 -6.87 9.95 -9.31
CA THR A 317 -7.31 8.57 -9.13
C THR A 317 -6.17 7.58 -9.39
N ASN A 318 -5.28 7.87 -10.34
CA ASN A 318 -4.06 7.09 -10.53
C ASN A 318 -3.11 7.23 -9.34
N VAL A 319 -2.89 8.46 -8.83
CA VAL A 319 -2.08 8.68 -7.62
C VAL A 319 -2.68 7.97 -6.42
N ALA A 320 -3.99 8.03 -6.24
CA ALA A 320 -4.68 7.33 -5.18
C ALA A 320 -4.50 5.81 -5.27
N ALA A 321 -4.51 5.23 -6.48
CA ALA A 321 -4.25 3.81 -6.69
C ALA A 321 -2.79 3.43 -6.42
N VAL A 322 -1.84 4.19 -6.96
CA VAL A 322 -0.39 3.88 -6.88
C VAL A 322 0.18 4.13 -5.47
N TYR A 323 -0.23 5.21 -4.82
CA TYR A 323 0.39 5.68 -3.57
C TYR A 323 -0.55 5.64 -2.36
N GLY A 324 -1.84 5.33 -2.55
CA GLY A 324 -2.84 5.42 -1.50
C GLY A 324 -3.21 6.87 -1.13
N PRO A 325 -3.93 7.06 -0.02
CA PRO A 325 -4.51 8.36 0.36
C PRO A 325 -3.46 9.40 0.81
N ALA A 326 -2.28 8.98 1.29
CA ALA A 326 -1.28 9.88 1.87
C ALA A 326 -0.75 10.95 0.88
N PHE A 327 -0.70 10.62 -0.42
CA PHE A 327 -0.12 11.48 -1.44
C PHE A 327 -1.15 12.30 -2.23
N VAL A 328 -2.45 12.09 -1.97
CA VAL A 328 -3.54 12.80 -2.64
C VAL A 328 -3.49 14.30 -2.38
N GLY A 329 -3.33 14.71 -1.12
CA GLY A 329 -3.30 16.12 -0.72
C GLY A 329 -2.17 16.93 -1.39
N PRO A 330 -0.89 16.50 -1.27
CA PRO A 330 0.23 17.15 -1.94
C PRO A 330 0.06 17.27 -3.46
N VAL A 331 -0.42 16.22 -4.13
CA VAL A 331 -0.63 16.24 -5.59
C VAL A 331 -1.77 17.19 -5.95
N ALA A 332 -2.91 17.15 -5.26
CA ALA A 332 -4.03 18.06 -5.51
C ALA A 332 -3.63 19.54 -5.37
N ARG A 333 -2.73 19.85 -4.42
CA ARG A 333 -2.15 21.19 -4.27
C ARG A 333 -1.34 21.62 -5.49
N VAL A 334 -0.51 20.73 -6.04
CA VAL A 334 0.27 20.99 -7.26
C VAL A 334 -0.61 21.10 -8.50
N LEU A 335 -1.69 20.31 -8.58
CA LEU A 335 -2.69 20.43 -9.66
C LEU A 335 -3.47 21.74 -9.57
N GLY A 336 -3.46 22.44 -8.42
CA GLY A 336 -4.25 23.66 -8.22
C GLY A 336 -5.75 23.40 -8.16
N ASN A 337 -6.16 22.17 -7.88
CA ASN A 337 -7.54 21.71 -7.81
C ASN A 337 -7.74 20.96 -6.49
N ARG A 338 -8.42 21.60 -5.53
CA ARG A 338 -8.59 21.06 -4.18
C ARG A 338 -9.87 20.24 -4.02
N GLN A 339 -10.84 20.37 -4.94
CA GLN A 339 -12.08 19.58 -4.89
C GLN A 339 -11.82 18.09 -5.08
N ILE A 340 -10.82 17.75 -5.90
CA ILE A 340 -10.43 16.36 -6.17
C ILE A 340 -9.78 15.66 -4.98
N VAL A 341 -9.46 16.37 -3.88
CA VAL A 341 -8.90 15.76 -2.66
C VAL A 341 -9.86 14.72 -2.08
N VAL A 342 -11.15 15.03 -1.97
CA VAL A 342 -12.15 14.09 -1.42
C VAL A 342 -12.24 12.84 -2.30
N SER A 343 -12.30 13.03 -3.62
CA SER A 343 -12.32 11.94 -4.60
C SER A 343 -11.06 11.08 -4.55
N GLY A 344 -9.88 11.70 -4.46
CA GLY A 344 -8.62 10.97 -4.33
C GLY A 344 -8.51 10.21 -3.02
N LEU A 345 -8.87 10.81 -1.89
CA LEU A 345 -8.79 10.16 -0.57
C LEU A 345 -9.72 8.96 -0.49
N THR A 346 -10.96 9.11 -0.94
CA THR A 346 -11.94 8.01 -0.98
C THR A 346 -11.50 6.90 -1.93
N CYS A 347 -10.91 7.23 -3.09
CA CYS A 347 -10.31 6.24 -3.99
C CYS A 347 -9.13 5.51 -3.35
N GLY A 348 -8.23 6.23 -2.66
CA GLY A 348 -7.06 5.65 -2.02
C GLY A 348 -7.44 4.69 -0.89
N LEU A 349 -8.42 5.09 -0.06
CA LEU A 349 -8.99 4.20 0.96
C LEU A 349 -9.70 3.00 0.34
N MET A 350 -10.48 3.21 -0.72
CA MET A 350 -11.11 2.11 -1.46
C MET A 350 -10.05 1.17 -2.06
N GLY A 351 -8.89 1.70 -2.43
CA GLY A 351 -7.72 0.95 -2.86
C GLY A 351 -7.18 -0.03 -1.83
N TYR A 352 -7.10 0.38 -0.55
CA TYR A 352 -6.79 -0.56 0.55
C TYR A 352 -7.81 -1.70 0.63
N ALA A 353 -9.09 -1.39 0.41
CA ALA A 353 -10.17 -2.37 0.50
C ALA A 353 -10.10 -3.42 -0.62
N VAL A 354 -9.97 -2.97 -1.88
CA VAL A 354 -10.04 -3.87 -3.03
C VAL A 354 -8.69 -4.51 -3.37
N GLY A 355 -7.58 -3.86 -3.02
CA GLY A 355 -6.25 -4.27 -3.45
C GLY A 355 -5.84 -5.66 -2.95
N ASN A 356 -6.22 -6.05 -1.72
CA ASN A 356 -5.95 -7.40 -1.22
C ASN A 356 -6.69 -8.49 -2.01
N TYR A 357 -7.97 -8.27 -2.33
CA TYR A 357 -8.74 -9.22 -3.16
C TYR A 357 -8.18 -9.29 -4.58
N LEU A 358 -7.94 -8.13 -5.18
CA LEU A 358 -7.46 -8.04 -6.56
C LEU A 358 -6.07 -8.63 -6.70
N GLY A 359 -5.15 -8.30 -5.79
CA GLY A 359 -3.78 -8.83 -5.81
C GLY A 359 -3.70 -10.33 -5.57
N LEU A 360 -4.45 -10.88 -4.60
CA LEU A 360 -4.53 -12.33 -4.40
C LEU A 360 -5.21 -13.04 -5.57
N GLY A 361 -6.31 -12.49 -6.09
CA GLY A 361 -7.01 -13.02 -7.26
C GLY A 361 -6.10 -13.05 -8.49
N MET A 362 -5.39 -11.95 -8.75
CA MET A 362 -4.44 -11.85 -9.85
C MET A 362 -3.22 -12.76 -9.64
N ALA A 363 -2.71 -12.92 -8.43
CA ALA A 363 -1.64 -13.89 -8.16
C ALA A 363 -2.05 -15.31 -8.59
N GLN A 364 -3.26 -15.75 -8.22
CA GLN A 364 -3.75 -17.08 -8.59
C GLN A 364 -4.04 -17.17 -10.11
N LEU A 365 -4.61 -16.13 -10.72
CA LEU A 365 -4.81 -16.08 -12.17
C LEU A 365 -3.48 -16.21 -12.92
N ILE A 366 -2.48 -15.43 -12.54
CA ILE A 366 -1.14 -15.47 -13.13
C ILE A 366 -0.52 -16.84 -12.92
N ARG A 367 -0.63 -17.42 -11.71
CA ARG A 367 -0.15 -18.77 -11.43
C ARG A 367 -0.74 -19.80 -12.38
N LEU A 368 -2.05 -19.71 -12.68
CA LEU A 368 -2.72 -20.58 -13.64
C LEU A 368 -2.25 -20.34 -15.08
N LEU A 369 -1.96 -19.09 -15.46
CA LEU A 369 -1.45 -18.74 -16.80
C LEU A 369 0.01 -19.15 -17.02
N LEU A 370 0.76 -19.39 -15.95
CA LEU A 370 2.17 -19.79 -16.00
C LEU A 370 2.39 -21.31 -15.89
N GLN A 371 1.34 -22.08 -15.59
CA GLN A 371 1.33 -23.54 -15.69
C GLN A 371 1.22 -23.95 -17.16
#